data_AF-A0A915V170-F1
#
_entry.id   AF-A0A915V170-F1
#
_cell.length_a   1.000
_cell.length_b   1.000
_cell.length_c   1.000
_cell.angle_alpha   90.00
_cell.angle_beta   90.00
_cell.angle_gamma   90.00
#
_symmetry.space_group_name_H-M   'P 1'
#
loop_
_entity.id
_entity.type
_entity.pdbx_description
1 polymer ?
#
loop_
_entity_poly.entity_id
_entity_poly.type
_entity_poly.pdbx_seq_one_letter_code
_entity_poly.pdbx_strand_id
1 'polypeptide(L)'
;MRLYSGASRACSLFVALLLCLRMWASEPMMDALAQAERALQEASRARPADRKVFLERAERALNPLPQATREPLQEMLNEAKTSGEASDLARARQSIRAYRETLTPSPAPRPTPEQVKQQLDALFAEPDMQVPPKSLLERASEAFLYAIETLVRWLNRLLGGLGGVGAGGLTPFLQWFVIVLLVMTIALAVSYIVGRVQIRRRARATALELDASLHDARAMSAAEWRERARRLAYEGNWQLAARAYYLGILRLLHEAKLLDYDPALTNWEHLQRLRQPPLAALLPSPAPLPDPALREEAYQQLRPITLLFDSLWYGGMTPDAAVCRQFEEVFEFLYERLRAYAVPA
;
A
#
# COMPACT_ATOMS: atom_id res chain seq x y z
N MET A 1 -14.96 -28.63 -10.58
CA MET A 1 -14.66 -27.21 -10.24
C MET A 1 -15.27 -26.29 -11.30
N ARG A 2 -16.52 -25.83 -11.13
CA ARG A 2 -17.20 -24.86 -12.01
C ARG A 2 -18.28 -24.06 -11.23
N LEU A 3 -17.90 -23.36 -10.16
CA LEU A 3 -18.87 -22.60 -9.32
C LEU A 3 -18.45 -21.16 -8.98
N TYR A 4 -17.45 -20.57 -9.66
CA TYR A 4 -16.94 -19.22 -9.34
C TYR A 4 -17.31 -18.11 -10.35
N SER A 5 -18.32 -18.31 -11.21
CA SER A 5 -18.68 -17.38 -12.30
C SER A 5 -19.87 -16.46 -11.98
N GLY A 6 -20.69 -16.77 -10.96
CA GLY A 6 -21.90 -16.01 -10.64
C GLY A 6 -21.65 -14.68 -9.89
N ALA A 7 -20.65 -14.65 -9.00
CA ALA A 7 -20.43 -13.53 -8.10
C ALA A 7 -19.90 -12.26 -8.81
N SER A 8 -19.09 -12.42 -9.87
CA SER A 8 -18.54 -11.26 -10.60
C SER A 8 -19.60 -10.52 -11.42
N ARG A 9 -20.57 -11.25 -11.99
CA ARG A 9 -21.64 -10.66 -12.81
C ARG A 9 -22.66 -9.87 -11.99
N ALA A 10 -22.95 -10.34 -10.77
CA ALA A 10 -23.82 -9.61 -9.85
C ALA A 10 -23.18 -8.30 -9.38
N CYS A 11 -21.86 -8.29 -9.14
CA CYS A 11 -21.12 -7.11 -8.72
C CYS A 11 -21.05 -6.05 -9.83
N SER A 12 -20.81 -6.45 -11.09
CA SER A 12 -20.78 -5.51 -12.23
C SER A 12 -22.13 -4.84 -12.50
N LEU A 13 -23.24 -5.56 -12.33
CA LEU A 13 -24.57 -5.00 -12.51
C LEU A 13 -24.94 -4.01 -11.41
N PHE A 14 -24.50 -4.25 -10.17
CA PHE A 14 -24.75 -3.35 -9.06
C PHE A 14 -23.99 -2.03 -9.19
N VAL A 15 -22.73 -2.08 -9.64
CA VAL A 15 -21.93 -0.88 -9.92
C VAL A 15 -22.51 -0.08 -11.10
N ALA A 16 -22.94 -0.76 -12.17
CA ALA A 16 -23.60 -0.09 -13.29
C ALA A 16 -24.91 0.60 -12.88
N LEU A 17 -25.72 -0.05 -12.03
CA LEU A 17 -26.95 0.53 -11.48
C LEU A 17 -26.66 1.78 -10.63
N LEU A 18 -25.64 1.72 -9.77
CA LEU A 18 -25.22 2.86 -8.94
C LEU A 18 -24.70 4.05 -9.77
N LEU A 19 -23.98 3.78 -10.87
CA LEU A 19 -23.52 4.81 -11.79
C LEU A 19 -24.68 5.43 -12.58
N CYS A 20 -25.64 4.62 -13.03
CA CYS A 20 -26.87 5.11 -13.68
C CYS A 20 -27.72 5.96 -12.73
N LEU A 21 -27.88 5.54 -11.47
CA LEU A 21 -28.59 6.30 -10.43
C LEU A 21 -27.89 7.64 -10.12
N ARG A 22 -26.55 7.67 -10.12
CA ARG A 22 -25.80 8.93 -9.95
C ARG A 22 -25.92 9.86 -11.16
N MET A 23 -25.96 9.34 -12.39
CA MET A 23 -26.18 10.18 -13.57
C MET A 23 -27.57 10.80 -13.57
N TRP A 24 -28.61 10.04 -13.24
CA TRP A 24 -29.99 10.55 -13.18
C TRP A 24 -30.22 11.63 -12.11
N ALA A 25 -29.45 11.61 -11.01
CA ALA A 25 -29.54 12.65 -9.99
C ALA A 25 -28.89 13.99 -10.41
N SER A 26 -28.03 14.00 -11.44
CA SER A 26 -27.22 15.18 -11.81
C SER A 26 -27.92 16.15 -12.77
N GLU A 27 -28.81 15.66 -13.64
CA GLU A 27 -29.56 16.50 -14.59
C GLU A 27 -30.47 17.54 -13.93
N PRO A 28 -31.35 17.20 -12.94
CA PRO A 28 -32.23 18.19 -12.33
C PRO A 28 -31.45 19.27 -11.55
N MET A 29 -30.24 18.94 -11.09
CA MET A 29 -29.37 19.86 -10.37
C MET A 29 -28.76 20.92 -11.30
N MET A 30 -28.37 20.53 -12.51
CA MET A 30 -27.81 21.43 -13.52
C MET A 30 -28.85 22.42 -14.03
N ASP A 31 -30.07 21.95 -14.26
CA ASP A 31 -31.19 22.80 -14.70
C ASP A 31 -31.58 23.82 -13.61
N ALA A 32 -31.62 23.39 -12.35
CA ALA A 32 -31.87 24.25 -11.19
C ALA A 32 -30.87 25.41 -11.10
N LEU A 33 -29.56 25.12 -11.20
CA LEU A 33 -28.51 26.14 -11.16
C LEU A 33 -28.58 27.09 -12.38
N ALA A 34 -28.88 26.57 -13.57
CA ALA A 34 -29.04 27.39 -14.77
C ALA A 34 -30.26 28.32 -14.68
N GLN A 35 -31.38 27.86 -14.11
CA GLN A 35 -32.57 28.68 -13.87
C GLN A 35 -32.29 29.78 -12.84
N ALA A 36 -31.58 29.46 -11.75
CA ALA A 36 -31.19 30.43 -10.74
C ALA A 36 -30.25 31.52 -11.31
N GLU A 37 -29.26 31.14 -12.14
CA GLU A 37 -28.36 32.10 -12.80
C GLU A 37 -29.13 33.07 -13.72
N ARG A 38 -30.07 32.55 -14.53
CA ARG A 38 -30.91 33.38 -15.42
C ARG A 38 -31.76 34.36 -14.63
N ALA A 39 -32.38 33.91 -13.54
CA ALA A 39 -33.19 34.77 -12.68
C ALA A 39 -32.36 35.91 -12.07
N LEU A 40 -31.12 35.64 -11.62
CA LEU A 40 -30.22 36.70 -11.13
C LEU A 40 -29.77 37.66 -12.23
N GLN A 41 -29.55 37.16 -13.44
CA GLN A 41 -29.25 38.01 -14.59
C GLN A 41 -30.41 38.95 -14.93
N GLU A 42 -31.65 38.46 -14.89
CA GLU A 42 -32.85 39.28 -15.05
C GLU A 42 -32.96 40.32 -13.91
N ALA A 43 -32.74 39.91 -12.66
CA ALA A 43 -32.74 40.81 -11.50
C ALA A 43 -31.73 41.97 -11.65
N SER A 44 -30.53 41.68 -12.18
CA SER A 44 -29.49 42.70 -12.38
C SER A 44 -29.88 43.78 -13.40
N ARG A 45 -30.76 43.44 -14.35
CA ARG A 45 -31.26 44.34 -15.41
C ARG A 45 -32.59 45.01 -15.06
N ALA A 46 -33.30 44.47 -14.07
CA ALA A 46 -34.61 44.94 -13.67
C ALA A 46 -34.55 46.22 -12.81
N ARG A 47 -35.66 46.97 -12.84
CA ARG A 47 -35.87 48.13 -11.95
C ARG A 47 -35.90 47.65 -10.48
N PRO A 48 -35.48 48.46 -9.51
CA PRO A 48 -35.42 48.06 -8.10
C PRO A 48 -36.72 47.45 -7.55
N ALA A 49 -37.89 47.95 -7.99
CA ALA A 49 -39.20 47.43 -7.59
C ALA A 49 -39.45 45.97 -8.05
N ASP A 50 -38.94 45.60 -9.23
CA ASP A 50 -39.19 44.29 -9.86
C ASP A 50 -38.15 43.23 -9.45
N ARG A 51 -37.01 43.65 -8.87
CA ARG A 51 -35.91 42.75 -8.46
C ARG A 51 -36.35 41.66 -7.50
N LYS A 52 -37.27 41.97 -6.59
CA LYS A 52 -37.76 41.02 -5.59
C LYS A 52 -38.37 39.77 -6.23
N VAL A 53 -39.12 39.94 -7.33
CA VAL A 53 -39.76 38.83 -8.05
C VAL A 53 -38.72 37.87 -8.63
N PHE A 54 -37.64 38.42 -9.19
CA PHE A 54 -36.56 37.61 -9.77
C PHE A 54 -35.70 36.93 -8.70
N LEU A 55 -35.47 37.59 -7.56
CA LEU A 55 -34.77 36.98 -6.42
C LEU A 55 -35.55 35.78 -5.84
N GLU A 56 -36.86 35.90 -5.68
CA GLU A 56 -37.70 34.76 -5.24
C GLU A 56 -37.72 33.62 -6.26
N ARG A 57 -37.66 33.94 -7.55
CA ARG A 57 -37.56 32.92 -8.61
C ARG A 57 -36.22 32.19 -8.53
N ALA A 58 -35.12 32.91 -8.29
CA ALA A 58 -33.80 32.32 -8.09
C ALA A 58 -33.79 31.40 -6.85
N GLU A 59 -34.36 31.85 -5.74
CA GLU A 59 -34.47 31.07 -4.50
C GLU A 59 -35.27 29.78 -4.71
N ARG A 60 -36.43 29.85 -5.37
CA ARG A 60 -37.23 28.66 -5.71
C ARG A 60 -36.48 27.67 -6.60
N ALA A 61 -35.66 28.17 -7.53
CA ALA A 61 -34.85 27.33 -8.40
C ALA A 61 -33.76 26.57 -7.63
N LEU A 62 -33.33 27.02 -6.43
CA LEU A 62 -32.34 26.33 -5.60
C LEU A 62 -32.95 25.25 -4.67
N ASN A 63 -34.28 25.23 -4.49
CA ASN A 63 -34.96 24.24 -3.63
C ASN A 63 -34.65 22.76 -3.92
N PRO A 64 -34.46 22.30 -5.17
CA PRO A 64 -34.11 20.89 -5.43
C PRO A 64 -32.65 20.54 -5.07
N LEU A 65 -31.79 21.52 -4.76
CA LEU A 65 -30.38 21.25 -4.43
C LEU A 65 -30.25 20.60 -3.05
N PRO A 66 -29.24 19.73 -2.81
CA PRO A 66 -28.91 19.23 -1.48
C PRO A 66 -28.66 20.36 -0.48
N GLN A 67 -29.03 20.16 0.79
CA GLN A 67 -28.93 21.20 1.83
C GLN A 67 -27.53 21.80 1.94
N ALA A 68 -26.48 20.96 1.95
CA ALA A 68 -25.09 21.39 2.04
C ALA A 68 -24.66 22.36 0.92
N THR A 69 -25.27 22.25 -0.25
CA THR A 69 -25.03 23.14 -1.40
C THR A 69 -25.91 24.38 -1.36
N ARG A 70 -27.14 24.22 -0.87
CA ARG A 70 -28.19 25.24 -0.93
C ARG A 70 -27.95 26.39 0.05
N GLU A 71 -27.54 26.08 1.28
CA GLU A 71 -27.34 27.05 2.37
C GLU A 71 -26.43 28.23 1.99
N PRO A 72 -25.19 28.01 1.50
CA PRO A 72 -24.30 29.14 1.18
C PRO A 72 -24.83 30.00 0.01
N LEU A 73 -25.52 29.39 -0.95
CA LEU A 73 -26.12 30.12 -2.08
C LEU A 73 -27.34 30.93 -1.64
N GLN A 74 -28.14 30.40 -0.71
CA GLN A 74 -29.29 31.11 -0.13
C GLN A 74 -28.84 32.29 0.74
N GLU A 75 -27.77 32.13 1.53
CA GLU A 75 -27.21 33.22 2.34
C GLU A 75 -26.80 34.41 1.45
N MET A 76 -26.08 34.14 0.35
CA MET A 76 -25.71 35.18 -0.62
C MET A 76 -26.93 35.84 -1.30
N LEU A 77 -27.99 35.08 -1.58
CA LEU A 77 -29.24 35.65 -2.12
C LEU A 77 -29.95 36.53 -1.09
N ASN A 78 -29.95 36.14 0.18
CA ASN A 78 -30.54 36.91 1.27
C ASN A 78 -29.77 38.21 1.54
N GLU A 79 -28.44 38.16 1.45
CA GLU A 79 -27.58 39.35 1.51
C GLU A 79 -27.94 40.32 0.38
N ALA A 80 -28.00 39.83 -0.87
CA ALA A 80 -28.37 40.63 -2.03
C ALA A 80 -29.81 41.19 -1.97
N LYS A 81 -30.74 40.46 -1.31
CA LYS A 81 -32.12 40.92 -1.09
C LYS A 81 -32.19 42.06 -0.08
N THR A 82 -31.31 42.03 0.93
CA THR A 82 -31.24 43.04 2.00
C THR A 82 -30.55 44.31 1.52
N SER A 83 -29.41 44.18 0.83
CA SER A 83 -28.64 45.34 0.35
C SER A 83 -29.29 46.03 -0.86
N GLY A 84 -29.89 45.24 -1.76
CA GLY A 84 -30.44 45.73 -3.03
C GLY A 84 -29.37 46.23 -4.01
N GLU A 85 -28.07 46.04 -3.70
CA GLU A 85 -26.97 46.50 -4.52
C GLU A 85 -26.74 45.59 -5.74
N ALA A 86 -26.28 46.17 -6.85
CA ALA A 86 -25.98 45.42 -8.07
C ALA A 86 -24.72 44.55 -7.93
N SER A 87 -23.78 44.95 -7.05
CA SER A 87 -22.56 44.24 -6.68
C SER A 87 -22.86 42.87 -6.06
N ASP A 88 -23.80 42.80 -5.13
CA ASP A 88 -24.13 41.56 -4.42
C ASP A 88 -24.89 40.57 -5.32
N LEU A 89 -25.76 41.08 -6.21
CA LEU A 89 -26.38 40.27 -7.26
C LEU A 89 -25.33 39.66 -8.21
N ALA A 90 -24.29 40.43 -8.56
CA ALA A 90 -23.20 39.95 -9.39
C ALA A 90 -22.36 38.88 -8.68
N ARG A 91 -22.08 39.07 -7.38
CA ARG A 91 -21.38 38.09 -6.54
C ARG A 91 -22.16 36.77 -6.43
N ALA A 92 -23.44 36.82 -6.10
CA ALA A 92 -24.30 35.64 -6.01
C ALA A 92 -24.35 34.87 -7.34
N ARG A 93 -24.46 35.59 -8.46
CA ARG A 93 -24.45 34.99 -9.81
C ARG A 93 -23.12 34.29 -10.11
N GLN A 94 -21.99 34.92 -9.76
CA GLN A 94 -20.67 34.35 -9.99
C GLN A 94 -20.46 33.06 -9.17
N SER A 95 -20.92 33.03 -7.92
CA SER A 95 -20.86 31.83 -7.08
C SER A 95 -21.68 30.66 -7.66
N ILE A 96 -22.93 30.92 -8.10
CA ILE A 96 -23.78 29.91 -8.75
C ILE A 96 -23.11 29.38 -10.03
N ARG A 97 -22.51 30.27 -10.83
CA ARG A 97 -21.81 29.90 -12.06
C ARG A 97 -20.58 29.03 -11.77
N ALA A 98 -19.74 29.42 -10.81
CA ALA A 98 -18.57 28.64 -10.42
C ALA A 98 -18.97 27.25 -9.94
N TYR A 99 -20.05 27.15 -9.15
CA TYR A 99 -20.57 25.87 -8.70
C TYR A 99 -21.06 25.01 -9.87
N ARG A 100 -21.78 25.58 -10.83
CA ARG A 100 -22.19 24.87 -12.06
C ARG A 100 -20.97 24.37 -12.87
N GLU A 101 -19.92 25.18 -12.97
CA GLU A 101 -18.69 24.81 -13.69
C GLU A 101 -17.96 23.63 -13.02
N THR A 102 -17.99 23.50 -11.69
CA THR A 102 -17.45 22.30 -11.00
C THR A 102 -18.26 21.03 -11.25
N LEU A 103 -19.55 21.16 -11.54
CA LEU A 103 -20.47 20.05 -11.78
C LEU A 103 -20.55 19.64 -13.25
N THR A 104 -20.17 20.55 -14.15
CA THR A 104 -20.12 20.24 -15.56
C THR A 104 -18.85 19.42 -15.78
N PRO A 105 -18.96 18.11 -16.11
CA PRO A 105 -17.77 17.33 -16.40
C PRO A 105 -17.03 18.03 -17.52
N SER A 106 -15.77 18.40 -17.26
CA SER A 106 -14.89 19.01 -18.25
C SER A 106 -14.98 18.15 -19.52
N PRO A 107 -15.19 18.75 -20.71
CA PRO A 107 -15.27 18.04 -21.97
C PRO A 107 -13.87 17.57 -22.38
N ALA A 108 -13.22 16.77 -21.53
CA ALA A 108 -12.11 15.95 -21.94
C ALA A 108 -12.65 14.94 -22.97
N PRO A 109 -11.98 14.78 -24.12
CA PRO A 109 -12.36 13.75 -25.07
C PRO A 109 -12.36 12.41 -24.35
N ARG A 110 -13.50 11.69 -24.40
CA ARG A 110 -13.59 10.34 -23.83
C ARG A 110 -12.48 9.51 -24.51
N PRO A 111 -11.57 8.90 -23.75
CA PRO A 111 -10.49 8.13 -24.34
C PRO A 111 -11.09 7.02 -25.20
N THR A 112 -10.52 6.80 -26.38
CA THR A 112 -10.96 5.71 -27.25
C THR A 112 -10.74 4.37 -26.54
N PRO A 113 -11.49 3.30 -26.87
CA PRO A 113 -11.27 1.98 -26.28
C PRO A 113 -9.82 1.51 -26.39
N GLU A 114 -9.13 1.89 -27.46
CA GLU A 114 -7.70 1.61 -27.66
C GLU A 114 -6.81 2.40 -26.69
N GLN A 115 -7.10 3.66 -26.44
CA GLN A 115 -6.37 4.47 -25.46
C GLN A 115 -6.55 3.93 -24.04
N VAL A 116 -7.75 3.48 -23.68
CA VAL A 116 -8.01 2.83 -22.39
C VAL A 116 -7.21 1.53 -22.27
N LYS A 117 -7.18 0.73 -23.35
CA LYS A 117 -6.40 -0.52 -23.37
C LYS A 117 -4.90 -0.24 -23.23
N GLN A 118 -4.36 0.73 -23.96
CA GLN A 118 -2.96 1.15 -23.86
C GLN A 118 -2.60 1.68 -22.46
N GLN A 119 -3.50 2.44 -21.83
CA GLN A 119 -3.30 2.91 -20.45
C GLN A 119 -3.32 1.75 -19.44
N LEU A 120 -4.22 0.79 -19.61
CA LEU A 120 -4.26 -0.40 -18.76
C LEU A 120 -2.99 -1.26 -18.96
N ASP A 121 -2.57 -1.47 -20.20
CA ASP A 121 -1.34 -2.21 -20.49
C ASP A 121 -0.11 -1.49 -19.89
N ALA A 122 -0.07 -0.16 -19.93
CA ALA A 122 0.99 0.62 -19.29
C ALA A 122 0.97 0.52 -17.76
N LEU A 123 -0.21 0.53 -17.12
CA LEU A 123 -0.38 0.35 -15.68
C LEU A 123 -0.03 -1.09 -15.24
N PHE A 124 -0.38 -2.10 -16.02
CA PHE A 124 -0.04 -3.49 -15.72
C PHE A 124 1.43 -3.83 -16.02
N ALA A 125 2.10 -3.03 -16.85
CA ALA A 125 3.54 -3.13 -17.06
C ALA A 125 4.36 -2.52 -15.90
N GLU A 126 3.71 -1.74 -15.02
CA GLU A 126 4.34 -1.11 -13.87
C GLU A 126 4.86 -2.20 -12.89
N PRO A 127 6.10 -2.10 -12.38
CA PRO A 127 6.75 -3.17 -11.59
C PRO A 127 5.94 -3.62 -10.37
N ASP A 128 5.18 -2.70 -9.76
CA ASP A 128 4.38 -2.94 -8.56
C ASP A 128 3.11 -3.78 -8.85
N MET A 129 2.69 -3.86 -10.12
CA MET A 129 1.54 -4.66 -10.57
C MET A 129 1.93 -6.03 -11.12
N GLN A 130 3.23 -6.33 -11.23
CA GLN A 130 3.68 -7.66 -11.61
C GLN A 130 3.45 -8.62 -10.45
N VAL A 131 2.69 -9.68 -10.69
CA VAL A 131 2.52 -10.77 -9.72
C VAL A 131 3.91 -11.29 -9.38
N PRO A 132 4.35 -11.23 -8.11
CA PRO A 132 5.69 -11.65 -7.74
C PRO A 132 5.91 -13.09 -8.23
N PRO A 133 7.06 -13.39 -8.84
CA PRO A 133 7.32 -14.73 -9.36
C PRO A 133 7.12 -15.74 -8.24
N LYS A 134 6.33 -16.79 -8.52
CA LYS A 134 6.04 -17.88 -7.57
C LYS A 134 7.29 -18.23 -6.77
N SER A 135 7.15 -18.19 -5.44
CA SER A 135 8.29 -18.36 -4.54
C SER A 135 9.04 -19.66 -4.85
N LEU A 136 10.36 -19.66 -4.68
CA LEU A 136 11.17 -20.88 -4.84
C LEU A 136 10.67 -22.03 -3.94
N LEU A 137 10.01 -21.69 -2.83
CA LEU A 137 9.39 -22.64 -1.91
C LEU A 137 8.15 -23.32 -2.52
N GLU A 138 7.29 -22.57 -3.21
CA GLU A 138 6.15 -23.15 -3.94
C GLU A 138 6.64 -24.07 -5.05
N ARG A 139 7.64 -23.64 -5.83
CA ARG A 139 8.25 -24.47 -6.88
C ARG A 139 8.88 -25.75 -6.31
N ALA A 140 9.55 -25.66 -5.17
CA ALA A 140 10.11 -26.81 -4.47
C ALA A 140 9.02 -27.76 -3.94
N SER A 141 7.90 -27.22 -3.45
CA SER A 141 6.77 -28.02 -2.97
C SER A 141 6.06 -28.77 -4.11
N GLU A 142 5.87 -28.12 -5.27
CA GLU A 142 5.31 -28.75 -6.47
C GLU A 142 6.24 -29.87 -6.97
N ALA A 143 7.56 -29.63 -7.01
CA ALA A 143 8.55 -30.64 -7.40
C ALA A 143 8.59 -31.83 -6.42
N PHE A 144 8.43 -31.58 -5.13
CA PHE A 144 8.40 -32.62 -4.10
C PHE A 144 7.16 -33.51 -4.22
N LEU A 145 5.98 -32.92 -4.44
CA LEU A 145 4.74 -33.68 -4.66
C LEU A 145 4.85 -34.54 -5.93
N TYR A 146 5.39 -33.99 -7.02
CA TYR A 146 5.64 -34.74 -8.24
C TYR A 146 6.63 -35.91 -8.03
N ALA A 147 7.68 -35.71 -7.23
CA ALA A 147 8.64 -36.75 -6.89
C ALA A 147 7.98 -37.89 -6.08
N ILE A 148 7.11 -37.56 -5.13
CA ILE A 148 6.33 -38.56 -4.37
C ILE A 148 5.42 -39.36 -5.30
N GLU A 149 4.65 -38.70 -6.17
CA GLU A 149 3.77 -39.39 -7.12
C GLU A 149 4.53 -40.31 -8.07
N THR A 150 5.73 -39.89 -8.49
CA THR A 150 6.61 -40.69 -9.35
C THR A 150 7.18 -41.89 -8.60
N LEU A 151 7.59 -41.70 -7.35
CA LEU A 151 8.07 -42.77 -6.48
C LEU A 151 6.98 -43.81 -6.19
N VAL A 152 5.76 -43.38 -5.87
CA VAL A 152 4.62 -44.27 -5.61
C VAL A 152 4.28 -45.09 -6.85
N ARG A 153 4.27 -44.47 -8.04
CA ARG A 153 4.07 -45.19 -9.31
C ARG A 153 5.17 -46.21 -9.58
N TRP A 154 6.43 -45.85 -9.35
CA TRP A 154 7.57 -46.78 -9.47
C TRP A 154 7.46 -47.94 -8.49
N LEU A 155 7.08 -47.68 -7.23
CA LEU A 155 6.91 -48.68 -6.20
C LEU A 155 5.78 -49.66 -6.53
N ASN A 156 4.63 -49.15 -6.99
CA ASN A 156 3.51 -49.97 -7.43
C ASN A 156 3.87 -50.84 -8.64
N ARG A 157 4.78 -50.39 -9.51
CA ARG A 157 5.26 -51.19 -10.65
C ARG A 157 6.21 -52.30 -10.20
N LEU A 158 7.08 -52.04 -9.24
CA LEU A 158 7.98 -53.04 -8.65
C LEU A 158 7.22 -54.09 -7.83
N LEU A 159 6.32 -53.65 -6.95
CA LEU A 159 5.49 -54.53 -6.13
C LEU A 159 4.42 -55.26 -6.96
N GLY A 160 3.82 -54.58 -7.94
CA GLY A 160 2.83 -55.16 -8.84
C GLY A 160 3.42 -56.17 -9.84
N GLY A 161 4.69 -56.01 -10.23
CA GLY A 161 5.42 -56.98 -11.05
C GLY A 161 5.85 -58.25 -10.32
N LEU A 162 5.90 -58.23 -8.98
CA LEU A 162 6.31 -59.37 -8.13
C LEU A 162 5.13 -60.25 -7.69
N GLY A 163 3.88 -59.79 -7.86
CA GLY A 163 2.67 -60.53 -7.50
C GLY A 163 2.13 -61.49 -8.58
N GLY A 164 2.73 -61.50 -9.77
CA GLY A 164 2.28 -62.30 -10.91
C GLY A 164 3.07 -63.59 -11.13
N VAL A 165 2.55 -64.69 -10.58
CA VAL A 165 2.68 -66.08 -11.06
C VAL A 165 4.11 -66.63 -11.29
N GLY A 166 4.62 -67.39 -10.31
CA GLY A 166 5.43 -68.59 -10.58
C GLY A 166 6.96 -68.51 -10.48
N ALA A 167 7.54 -68.23 -9.31
CA ALA A 167 8.93 -68.63 -9.00
C ALA A 167 9.13 -68.80 -7.49
N GLY A 168 9.58 -70.00 -7.09
CA GLY A 168 9.50 -70.51 -5.72
C GLY A 168 10.46 -69.91 -4.68
N GLY A 169 10.05 -70.01 -3.42
CA GLY A 169 10.88 -70.13 -2.22
C GLY A 169 11.56 -68.86 -1.68
N LEU A 170 12.18 -68.04 -2.52
CA LEU A 170 13.05 -66.93 -2.09
C LEU A 170 12.43 -65.52 -2.28
N THR A 171 11.31 -65.45 -2.99
CA THR A 171 10.57 -64.23 -3.32
C THR A 171 9.97 -63.47 -2.12
N PRO A 172 9.39 -64.12 -1.07
CA PRO A 172 8.79 -63.36 0.03
C PRO A 172 9.84 -62.71 0.94
N PHE A 173 10.99 -63.36 1.17
CA PHE A 173 12.06 -62.80 1.99
C PHE A 173 12.71 -61.58 1.34
N LEU A 174 12.96 -61.62 0.03
CA LEU A 174 13.52 -60.50 -0.70
C LEU A 174 12.55 -59.30 -0.76
N GLN A 175 11.25 -59.58 -0.91
CA GLN A 175 10.21 -58.54 -0.85
C GLN A 175 10.18 -57.86 0.53
N TRP A 176 10.18 -58.64 1.62
CA TRP A 176 10.23 -58.10 2.98
C TRP A 176 11.52 -57.32 3.24
N PHE A 177 12.66 -57.79 2.75
CA PHE A 177 13.94 -57.08 2.87
C PHE A 177 13.89 -55.71 2.18
N VAL A 178 13.34 -55.63 0.96
CA VAL A 178 13.18 -54.36 0.23
C VAL A 178 12.22 -53.41 0.96
N ILE A 179 11.12 -53.92 1.51
CA ILE A 179 10.17 -53.11 2.29
C ILE A 179 10.83 -52.57 3.56
N VAL A 180 11.53 -53.42 4.33
CA VAL A 180 12.23 -53.00 5.56
C VAL A 180 13.31 -51.97 5.23
N LEU A 181 14.09 -52.20 4.19
CA LEU A 181 15.12 -51.25 3.74
C LEU A 181 14.49 -49.90 3.39
N LEU A 182 13.42 -49.88 2.60
CA LEU A 182 12.72 -48.66 2.21
C LEU A 182 12.14 -47.89 3.41
N VAL A 183 11.48 -48.58 4.32
CA VAL A 183 10.92 -47.97 5.55
C VAL A 183 12.05 -47.36 6.38
N MET A 184 13.19 -48.05 6.48
CA MET A 184 14.36 -47.53 7.19
C MET A 184 14.95 -46.28 6.52
N THR A 185 15.08 -46.25 5.19
CA THR A 185 15.57 -45.05 4.47
C THR A 185 14.61 -43.87 4.62
N ILE A 186 13.30 -44.10 4.55
CA ILE A 186 12.29 -43.06 4.76
C ILE A 186 12.35 -42.54 6.20
N ALA A 187 12.43 -43.43 7.19
CA ALA A 187 12.54 -43.04 8.59
C ALA A 187 13.81 -42.21 8.86
N LEU A 188 14.95 -42.58 8.27
CA LEU A 188 16.19 -41.83 8.39
C LEU A 188 16.10 -40.46 7.71
N ALA A 189 15.51 -40.38 6.51
CA ALA A 189 15.30 -39.12 5.80
C ALA A 189 14.37 -38.18 6.57
N VAL A 190 13.25 -38.70 7.10
CA VAL A 190 12.33 -37.95 7.95
C VAL A 190 13.04 -37.48 9.23
N SER A 191 13.78 -38.36 9.91
CA SER A 191 14.58 -38.01 11.10
C SER A 191 15.56 -36.87 10.82
N TYR A 192 16.30 -36.95 9.71
CA TYR A 192 17.26 -35.92 9.30
C TYR A 192 16.57 -34.58 8.99
N ILE A 193 15.45 -34.61 8.27
CA ILE A 193 14.67 -33.41 7.94
C ILE A 193 14.05 -32.81 9.22
N VAL A 194 13.46 -33.64 10.09
CA VAL A 194 12.86 -33.19 11.35
C VAL A 194 13.93 -32.59 12.27
N GLY A 195 15.12 -33.18 12.36
CA GLY A 195 16.24 -32.62 13.12
C GLY A 195 16.66 -31.24 12.62
N ARG A 196 16.80 -31.07 11.29
CA ARG A 196 17.08 -29.77 10.65
C ARG A 196 15.97 -28.75 10.88
N VAL A 197 14.71 -29.18 10.80
CA VAL A 197 13.53 -28.32 10.99
C VAL A 197 13.37 -27.93 12.46
N GLN A 198 13.64 -28.84 13.41
CA GLN A 198 13.59 -28.54 14.85
C GLN A 198 14.66 -27.53 15.26
N ILE A 199 15.88 -27.62 14.72
CA ILE A 199 16.93 -26.61 14.92
C ILE A 199 16.48 -25.25 14.39
N ARG A 200 15.88 -25.22 13.19
CA ARG A 200 15.30 -24.00 12.61
C ARG A 200 14.11 -23.46 13.42
N ARG A 201 13.26 -24.33 13.97
CA ARG A 201 12.11 -23.94 14.81
C ARG A 201 12.55 -23.37 16.17
N ARG A 202 13.59 -23.93 16.79
CA ARG A 202 14.18 -23.36 18.02
C ARG A 202 14.78 -21.99 17.76
N ALA A 203 15.54 -21.82 16.68
CA ALA A 203 16.02 -20.50 16.25
C ALA A 203 14.87 -19.51 15.99
N ARG A 204 13.77 -19.98 15.40
CA ARG A 204 12.56 -19.16 15.14
C ARG A 204 11.82 -18.75 16.41
N ALA A 205 11.76 -19.62 17.42
CA ALA A 205 11.16 -19.30 18.72
C ALA A 205 11.97 -18.24 19.47
N THR A 206 13.30 -18.37 19.48
CA THR A 206 14.19 -17.33 20.03
C THR A 206 14.10 -16.03 19.24
N ALA A 207 13.97 -16.11 17.90
CA ALA A 207 13.76 -14.93 17.06
C ALA A 207 12.41 -14.22 17.33
N LEU A 208 11.35 -14.95 17.67
CA LEU A 208 10.04 -14.38 18.03
C LEU A 208 10.09 -13.57 19.34
N GLU A 209 10.77 -14.08 20.37
CA GLU A 209 10.99 -13.33 21.61
C GLU A 209 11.87 -12.10 21.38
N LEU A 210 12.89 -12.22 20.52
CA LEU A 210 13.73 -11.08 20.13
C LEU A 210 12.95 -10.05 19.31
N ASP A 211 12.09 -10.46 18.39
CA ASP A 211 11.27 -9.57 17.55
C ASP A 211 10.30 -8.72 18.37
N ALA A 212 9.79 -9.24 19.49
CA ALA A 212 8.98 -8.47 20.44
C ALA A 212 9.75 -7.28 21.06
N SER A 213 11.07 -7.41 21.23
CA SER A 213 11.94 -6.32 21.70
C SER A 213 12.28 -5.28 20.61
N LEU A 214 11.99 -5.57 19.35
CA LEU A 214 12.31 -4.75 18.18
C LEU A 214 11.08 -4.00 17.63
N HIS A 215 10.19 -3.53 18.50
CA HIS A 215 8.92 -2.94 18.06
C HIS A 215 8.93 -1.41 17.95
N ASP A 216 9.72 -0.71 18.77
CA ASP A 216 9.73 0.76 18.81
C ASP A 216 11.16 1.28 18.62
N ALA A 217 11.39 2.08 17.56
CA ALA A 217 12.68 2.69 17.29
C ALA A 217 13.14 3.65 18.43
N ARG A 218 12.24 4.16 19.26
CA ARG A 218 12.55 5.05 20.40
C ARG A 218 13.10 4.33 21.62
N ALA A 219 13.06 3.00 21.63
CA ALA A 219 13.52 2.21 22.78
C ALA A 219 15.02 2.36 23.06
N MET A 220 15.81 2.71 22.05
CA MET A 220 17.26 2.92 22.16
C MET A 220 17.73 3.97 21.15
N SER A 221 18.94 4.48 21.34
CA SER A 221 19.58 5.43 20.43
C SER A 221 19.96 4.79 19.09
N ALA A 222 20.22 5.62 18.06
CA ALA A 222 20.66 5.11 16.76
C ALA A 222 21.95 4.27 16.84
N ALA A 223 22.90 4.68 17.69
CA ALA A 223 24.16 3.96 17.89
C ALA A 223 23.96 2.60 18.57
N GLU A 224 23.04 2.52 19.54
CA GLU A 224 22.68 1.25 20.19
C GLU A 224 21.97 0.31 19.21
N TRP A 225 21.11 0.84 18.34
CA TRP A 225 20.48 0.07 17.27
C TRP A 225 21.50 -0.55 16.32
N ARG A 226 22.50 0.23 15.89
CA ARG A 226 23.61 -0.24 15.06
C ARG A 226 24.38 -1.38 15.72
N GLU A 227 24.75 -1.21 16.99
CA GLU A 227 25.48 -2.24 17.73
C GLU A 227 24.63 -3.51 17.92
N ARG A 228 23.34 -3.35 18.19
CA ARG A 228 22.39 -4.47 18.26
C ARG A 228 22.30 -5.22 16.93
N ALA A 229 22.19 -4.49 15.83
CA ALA A 229 22.13 -5.06 14.48
C ALA A 229 23.40 -5.87 14.14
N ARG A 230 24.58 -5.37 14.50
CA ARG A 230 25.86 -6.07 14.32
C ARG A 230 25.94 -7.38 15.10
N ARG A 231 25.49 -7.39 16.36
CA ARG A 231 25.44 -8.63 17.16
C ARG A 231 24.50 -9.65 16.52
N LEU A 232 23.32 -9.22 16.08
CA LEU A 232 22.34 -10.09 15.40
C LEU A 232 22.92 -10.65 14.08
N ALA A 233 23.64 -9.83 13.32
CA ALA A 233 24.32 -10.27 12.11
C ALA A 233 25.41 -11.31 12.42
N TYR A 234 26.21 -11.09 13.48
CA TYR A 234 27.23 -12.05 13.93
C TYR A 234 26.64 -13.40 14.36
N GLU A 235 25.46 -13.38 14.98
CA GLU A 235 24.69 -14.58 15.35
C GLU A 235 24.05 -15.30 14.15
N GLY A 236 24.14 -14.72 12.94
CA GLY A 236 23.50 -15.24 11.73
C GLY A 236 22.00 -14.94 11.62
N ASN A 237 21.48 -14.06 12.50
CA ASN A 237 20.09 -13.61 12.52
C ASN A 237 19.86 -12.44 11.55
N TRP A 238 20.13 -12.65 10.26
CA TRP A 238 20.14 -11.61 9.22
C TRP A 238 18.84 -10.80 9.12
N GLN A 239 17.69 -11.46 9.31
CA GLN A 239 16.38 -10.80 9.26
C GLN A 239 16.21 -9.77 10.39
N LEU A 240 16.54 -10.17 11.63
CA LEU A 240 16.45 -9.29 12.79
C LEU A 240 17.52 -8.21 12.75
N ALA A 241 18.71 -8.52 12.21
CA ALA A 241 19.77 -7.54 11.99
C ALA A 241 19.32 -6.44 11.01
N ALA A 242 18.72 -6.81 9.87
CA ALA A 242 18.15 -5.86 8.91
C ALA A 242 17.06 -4.99 9.57
N ARG A 243 16.18 -5.57 10.39
CA ARG A 243 15.18 -4.82 11.15
C ARG A 243 15.79 -3.84 12.15
N ALA A 244 16.80 -4.27 12.90
CA ALA A 244 17.50 -3.41 13.85
C ALA A 244 18.20 -2.24 13.14
N TYR A 245 18.83 -2.47 11.99
CA TYR A 245 19.36 -1.39 11.16
C TYR A 245 18.27 -0.43 10.68
N TYR A 246 17.14 -0.95 10.18
CA TYR A 246 16.04 -0.11 9.69
C TYR A 246 15.47 0.79 10.79
N LEU A 247 15.19 0.24 11.97
CA LEU A 247 14.77 1.03 13.14
C LEU A 247 15.85 2.04 13.57
N GLY A 248 17.11 1.64 13.50
CA GLY A 248 18.25 2.52 13.73
C GLY A 248 18.28 3.71 12.76
N ILE A 249 17.99 3.51 11.48
CA ILE A 249 17.91 4.59 10.48
C ILE A 249 16.77 5.54 10.83
N LEU A 250 15.57 5.03 11.14
CA LEU A 250 14.44 5.87 11.55
C LEU A 250 14.76 6.67 12.82
N ARG A 251 15.40 6.03 13.80
CA ARG A 251 15.85 6.70 15.03
C ARG A 251 16.91 7.76 14.76
N LEU A 252 17.87 7.48 13.87
CA LEU A 252 18.92 8.41 13.46
C LEU A 252 18.32 9.67 12.81
N LEU A 253 17.39 9.51 11.89
CA LEU A 253 16.69 10.63 11.24
C LEU A 253 15.87 11.44 12.24
N HIS A 254 15.31 10.77 13.26
CA HIS A 254 14.60 11.43 14.34
C HIS A 254 15.50 12.24 15.26
N GLU A 255 16.64 11.67 15.68
CA GLU A 255 17.65 12.38 16.48
C GLU A 255 18.21 13.59 15.74
N ALA A 256 18.36 13.49 14.41
CA ALA A 256 18.76 14.60 13.54
C ALA A 256 17.64 15.62 13.22
N LYS A 257 16.43 15.45 13.77
CA LYS A 257 15.25 16.30 13.54
C LYS A 257 14.83 16.40 12.06
N LEU A 258 15.21 15.41 11.23
CA LEU A 258 14.78 15.30 9.84
C LEU A 258 13.42 14.62 9.71
N LEU A 259 13.09 13.74 10.66
CA LEU A 259 11.85 12.97 10.70
C LEU A 259 11.27 13.01 12.13
N ASP A 260 9.96 13.14 12.29
CA ASP A 260 9.33 12.86 13.57
C ASP A 260 8.83 11.41 13.57
N TYR A 261 9.53 10.53 14.28
CA TYR A 261 9.21 9.11 14.32
C TYR A 261 8.06 8.86 15.30
N ASP A 262 7.08 8.11 14.82
CA ASP A 262 5.83 7.76 15.49
C ASP A 262 5.51 6.31 15.14
N PRO A 263 5.55 5.38 16.11
CA PRO A 263 5.32 3.96 15.85
C PRO A 263 3.89 3.65 15.39
N ALA A 264 2.95 4.59 15.49
CA ALA A 264 1.60 4.41 14.94
C ALA A 264 1.57 4.49 13.40
N LEU A 265 2.66 4.94 12.77
CA LEU A 265 2.76 5.11 11.33
C LEU A 265 3.43 3.94 10.66
N THR A 266 3.06 3.75 9.40
CA THR A 266 3.71 2.81 8.51
C THR A 266 5.05 3.35 8.03
N ASN A 267 5.93 2.42 7.61
CA ASN A 267 7.22 2.74 6.99
C ASN A 267 7.09 3.72 5.82
N TRP A 268 6.05 3.55 5.00
CA TRP A 268 5.76 4.43 3.86
C TRP A 268 5.32 5.83 4.28
N GLU A 269 4.54 5.94 5.35
CA GLU A 269 4.14 7.25 5.88
C GLU A 269 5.36 8.01 6.43
N HIS A 270 6.31 7.33 7.09
CA HIS A 270 7.58 7.95 7.47
C HIS A 270 8.37 8.45 6.26
N LEU A 271 8.46 7.62 5.22
CA LEU A 271 9.15 7.99 3.98
C LEU A 271 8.49 9.20 3.31
N GLN A 272 7.15 9.29 3.29
CA GLN A 272 6.43 10.44 2.74
C GLN A 272 6.60 11.69 3.61
N ARG A 273 6.57 11.56 4.93
CA ARG A 273 6.81 12.67 5.87
C ARG A 273 8.21 13.24 5.73
N LEU A 274 9.19 12.42 5.41
CA LEU A 274 10.55 12.87 5.11
C LEU A 274 10.59 13.80 3.88
N ARG A 275 9.62 13.78 2.96
CA ARG A 275 9.55 14.76 1.86
C ARG A 275 8.91 16.09 2.26
N GLN A 276 8.20 16.10 3.39
CA GLN A 276 7.50 17.29 3.87
C GLN A 276 8.39 18.08 4.84
N PRO A 277 8.15 19.40 5.01
CA PRO A 277 8.71 20.13 6.14
C PRO A 277 8.28 19.44 7.44
N PRO A 278 9.19 19.12 8.38
CA PRO A 278 8.77 18.60 9.68
C PRO A 278 7.81 19.61 10.32
N LEU A 279 6.80 19.14 11.07
CA LEU A 279 5.80 20.00 11.73
C LEU A 279 6.45 21.09 12.61
N ALA A 280 7.63 20.80 13.17
CA ALA A 280 8.46 21.77 13.89
C ALA A 280 8.90 23.00 13.05
N ALA A 281 8.89 22.90 11.71
CA ALA A 281 9.12 23.98 10.76
C ALA A 281 7.94 24.94 10.62
N LEU A 282 6.74 24.48 10.95
CA LEU A 282 5.51 25.27 10.90
C LEU A 282 5.28 26.03 12.21
N LEU A 283 6.04 25.71 13.26
CA LEU A 283 6.05 26.41 14.53
C LEU A 283 7.21 27.41 14.57
N PRO A 284 7.03 28.60 15.17
CA PRO A 284 8.11 29.55 15.38
C PRO A 284 9.09 28.98 16.41
N SER A 285 10.06 28.21 15.92
CA SER A 285 11.13 27.60 16.72
C SER A 285 12.46 28.32 16.43
N PRO A 286 13.28 28.63 17.44
CA PRO A 286 14.58 29.29 17.26
C PRO A 286 15.67 28.37 16.69
N ALA A 287 15.37 27.07 16.48
CA ALA A 287 16.34 26.12 15.93
C ALA A 287 16.40 26.21 14.39
N PRO A 288 17.60 26.26 13.77
CA PRO A 288 17.73 26.20 12.33
C PRO A 288 17.06 24.95 11.79
N LEU A 289 16.22 25.12 10.76
CA LEU A 289 15.61 23.99 10.06
C LEU A 289 16.69 23.18 9.33
N PRO A 290 16.58 21.84 9.29
CA PRO A 290 17.51 21.03 8.52
C PRO A 290 17.47 21.41 7.05
N ASP A 291 18.64 21.46 6.41
CA ASP A 291 18.80 21.76 4.99
C ASP A 291 17.86 20.89 4.12
N PRO A 292 17.01 21.49 3.26
CA PRO A 292 16.14 20.72 2.36
C PRO A 292 16.92 19.74 1.47
N ALA A 293 18.16 20.03 1.08
CA ALA A 293 18.97 19.12 0.26
C ALA A 293 19.34 17.84 1.01
N LEU A 294 19.70 17.95 2.29
CA LEU A 294 20.01 16.81 3.16
C LEU A 294 18.79 15.90 3.35
N ARG A 295 17.60 16.50 3.41
CA ARG A 295 16.35 15.75 3.56
C ARG A 295 16.00 14.94 2.30
N GLU A 296 16.14 15.55 1.13
CA GLU A 296 15.95 14.85 -0.15
C GLU A 296 16.99 13.73 -0.31
N GLU A 297 18.25 13.97 0.06
CA GLU A 297 19.30 12.94 0.07
C GLU A 297 18.92 11.75 0.98
N ALA A 298 18.47 12.03 2.21
CA ALA A 298 17.99 11.00 3.13
C ALA A 298 16.79 10.21 2.56
N TYR A 299 15.86 10.88 1.87
CA TYR A 299 14.73 10.24 1.20
C TYR A 299 15.18 9.29 0.09
N GLN A 300 16.12 9.72 -0.75
CA GLN A 300 16.64 8.90 -1.84
C GLN A 300 17.33 7.62 -1.33
N GLN A 301 18.00 7.69 -0.18
CA GLN A 301 18.62 6.52 0.46
C GLN A 301 17.61 5.61 1.17
N LEU A 302 16.62 6.20 1.85
CA LEU A 302 15.64 5.43 2.64
C LEU A 302 14.62 4.69 1.75
N ARG A 303 14.27 5.23 0.58
CA ARG A 303 13.29 4.64 -0.34
C ARG A 303 13.62 3.19 -0.75
N PRO A 304 14.79 2.87 -1.35
CA PRO A 304 15.09 1.51 -1.78
C PRO A 304 15.16 0.53 -0.60
N ILE A 305 15.65 0.99 0.56
CA ILE A 305 15.74 0.16 1.76
C ILE A 305 14.37 -0.10 2.40
N THR A 306 13.42 0.83 2.30
CA THR A 306 12.05 0.61 2.75
C THR A 306 11.33 -0.45 1.90
N LEU A 307 11.51 -0.41 0.58
CA LEU A 307 11.02 -1.46 -0.32
C LEU A 307 11.65 -2.83 -0.01
N LEU A 308 12.97 -2.85 0.21
CA LEU A 308 13.69 -4.06 0.57
C LEU A 308 13.20 -4.63 1.91
N PHE A 309 12.98 -3.77 2.90
CA PHE A 309 12.43 -4.15 4.20
C PHE A 309 11.05 -4.80 4.08
N ASP A 310 10.15 -4.19 3.29
CA ASP A 310 8.81 -4.74 3.07
C ASP A 310 8.87 -6.10 2.35
N SER A 311 9.79 -6.25 1.39
CA SER A 311 9.99 -7.54 0.70
C SER A 311 10.52 -8.64 1.64
N LEU A 312 11.37 -8.25 2.60
CA LEU A 312 11.93 -9.14 3.62
C LEU A 312 10.88 -9.58 4.63
N TRP A 313 10.00 -8.66 5.04
CA TRP A 313 9.05 -8.90 6.13
C TRP A 313 7.70 -9.44 5.66
N TYR A 314 7.21 -8.92 4.54
CA TYR A 314 5.88 -9.23 4.01
C TYR A 314 5.95 -9.99 2.68
N GLY A 315 7.03 -9.83 1.91
CA GLY A 315 7.19 -10.41 0.57
C GLY A 315 7.76 -11.84 0.52
N GLY A 316 8.12 -12.43 1.67
CA GLY A 316 8.64 -13.80 1.73
C GLY A 316 10.06 -13.96 1.17
N MET A 317 10.80 -12.87 0.98
CA MET A 317 12.22 -12.91 0.62
C MET A 317 13.03 -13.62 1.72
N THR A 318 13.98 -14.47 1.32
CA THR A 318 14.86 -15.13 2.29
C THR A 318 15.94 -14.18 2.76
N PRO A 319 16.08 -13.97 4.08
CA PRO A 319 17.11 -13.10 4.63
C PRO A 319 18.50 -13.71 4.42
N ASP A 320 19.43 -12.91 3.90
CA ASP A 320 20.84 -13.29 3.74
C ASP A 320 21.79 -12.17 4.21
N ALA A 321 23.08 -12.50 4.25
CA ALA A 321 24.11 -11.56 4.68
C ALA A 321 24.29 -10.38 3.72
N ALA A 322 24.00 -10.56 2.42
CA ALA A 322 24.16 -9.52 1.41
C ALA A 322 23.07 -8.45 1.55
N VAL A 323 21.82 -8.87 1.75
CA VAL A 323 20.69 -8.01 2.06
C VAL A 323 20.95 -7.22 3.34
N CYS A 324 21.37 -7.90 4.42
CA CYS A 324 21.69 -7.23 5.68
C CYS A 324 22.79 -6.16 5.53
N ARG A 325 23.79 -6.41 4.67
CA ARG A 325 24.87 -5.45 4.41
C ARG A 325 24.38 -4.18 3.73
N GLN A 326 23.36 -4.25 2.88
CA GLN A 326 22.76 -3.05 2.26
C GLN A 326 22.13 -2.13 3.31
N PHE A 327 21.46 -2.69 4.32
CA PHE A 327 20.93 -1.90 5.45
C PHE A 327 22.05 -1.26 6.26
N GLU A 328 23.14 -1.99 6.51
CA GLU A 328 24.32 -1.44 7.20
C GLU A 328 24.93 -0.29 6.40
N GLU A 329 25.19 -0.47 5.10
CA GLU A 329 25.79 0.56 4.23
C GLU A 329 24.98 1.85 4.23
N VAL A 330 23.65 1.76 4.14
CA VAL A 330 22.77 2.94 4.20
C VAL A 330 22.77 3.58 5.58
N PHE A 331 22.75 2.78 6.66
CA PHE A 331 22.89 3.32 8.01
C PHE A 331 24.19 4.10 8.17
N GLU A 332 25.33 3.51 7.78
CA GLU A 332 26.65 4.13 7.90
C GLU A 332 26.76 5.41 7.07
N PHE A 333 26.26 5.38 5.84
CA PHE A 333 26.22 6.54 4.96
C PHE A 333 25.47 7.71 5.61
N LEU A 334 24.24 7.47 6.07
CA LEU A 334 23.44 8.50 6.72
C LEU A 334 24.06 8.95 8.04
N TYR A 335 24.64 8.03 8.82
CA TYR A 335 25.26 8.34 10.09
C TYR A 335 26.44 9.31 9.92
N GLU A 336 27.36 9.02 9.01
CA GLU A 336 28.51 9.89 8.72
C GLU A 336 28.05 11.23 8.11
N ARG A 337 27.05 11.20 7.22
CA ARG A 337 26.51 12.42 6.59
C ARG A 337 25.90 13.37 7.62
N LEU A 338 25.10 12.84 8.55
CA LEU A 338 24.45 13.63 9.60
C LEU A 338 25.42 14.09 10.68
N ARG A 339 26.42 13.27 11.00
CA ARG A 339 27.51 13.65 11.91
C ARG A 339 28.32 14.81 11.36
N ALA A 340 28.66 14.79 10.06
CA ALA A 340 29.36 15.89 9.40
C ALA A 340 28.55 17.20 9.44
N TYR A 341 27.22 17.11 9.35
CA TYR A 341 26.32 18.26 9.46
C TYR A 341 26.18 18.80 10.89
N ALA A 342 26.34 17.94 11.91
CA ALA A 342 26.22 18.32 13.32
C ALA A 342 27.47 19.05 13.87
N VAL A 343 28.61 19.00 13.18
CA VAL A 343 29.80 19.78 13.53
C VAL A 343 29.68 21.16 12.90
N PRO A 344 29.50 22.25 13.68
CA PRO A 344 29.49 23.59 13.11
C PRO A 344 30.86 23.90 12.51
N ALA A 345 30.87 24.37 11.26
CA ALA A 345 32.05 24.91 10.59
C ALA A 345 32.54 26.21 11.26
#